data_AF-A0AAU2EQU0-F1
#
_entry.id   AF-A0AAU2EQU0-F1
#
_cell.length_a   1.000
_cell.length_b   1.000
_cell.length_c   1.000
_cell.angle_alpha   90.00
_cell.angle_beta   90.00
_cell.angle_gamma   90.00
#
_symmetry.space_group_name_H-M   'P 1'
#
loop_
_entity.id
_entity.type
_entity.pdbx_description
1 polymer ?
#
loop_
_entity_poly.entity_id
_entity_poly.type
_entity_poly.pdbx_seq_one_letter_code
_entity_poly.pdbx_strand_id
1 'polypeptide(L)' 'MLTQPPERIPCLAQDGELWFSALAADQRTAAARCRPCPVASACRTAGRATRAAYGVWGGERPYERRRGGYADLKT' A
#
# COMPACT_ATOMS: atom_id res chain seq x y z
N MET A 1 -11.29 -7.97 9.95
CA MET A 1 -11.53 -8.73 8.70
C MET A 1 -11.89 -7.72 7.61
N LEU A 2 -11.31 -7.85 6.41
CA LEU A 2 -11.71 -7.00 5.28
C LEU A 2 -13.08 -7.51 4.79
N THR A 3 -14.13 -6.70 4.93
CA THR A 3 -15.49 -7.02 4.44
C THR A 3 -15.62 -6.83 2.91
N GLN A 4 -14.50 -6.57 2.22
CA GLN A 4 -14.49 -6.33 0.78
C GLN A 4 -14.06 -7.60 0.04
N PRO A 5 -14.79 -8.00 -1.01
CA PRO A 5 -14.40 -9.12 -1.86
C PRO A 5 -13.17 -8.71 -2.70
N PRO A 6 -12.32 -9.68 -3.08
CA PRO A 6 -10.98 -9.42 -3.63
C PRO A 6 -10.99 -8.62 -4.93
N GLU A 7 -12.04 -8.73 -5.76
CA GLU A 7 -12.19 -7.97 -7.00
C GLU A 7 -12.34 -6.46 -6.77
N ARG A 8 -12.77 -6.04 -5.56
CA ARG A 8 -12.82 -4.62 -5.17
C ARG A 8 -11.48 -4.11 -4.61
N ILE A 9 -10.47 -4.96 -4.55
CA ILE A 9 -9.13 -4.64 -4.05
C ILE A 9 -8.16 -4.63 -5.24
N PRO A 10 -7.72 -3.45 -5.74
CA PRO A 10 -6.94 -3.36 -6.97
C PRO A 10 -5.64 -4.19 -6.98
N CYS A 11 -4.99 -4.35 -5.82
CA CYS A 11 -3.77 -5.15 -5.71
C CYS A 11 -3.98 -6.66 -5.63
N LEU A 12 -5.22 -7.12 -5.51
CA LEU A 12 -5.59 -8.54 -5.57
C LEU A 12 -6.24 -8.91 -6.91
N ALA A 13 -6.84 -7.94 -7.60
CA ALA A 13 -7.52 -8.14 -8.88
C ALA A 13 -6.59 -8.07 -10.11
N GLN A 14 -5.34 -7.61 -9.96
CA GLN A 14 -4.38 -7.42 -11.05
C GLN A 14 -3.09 -8.20 -10.82
N ASP A 15 -2.29 -8.35 -11.88
CA ASP A 15 -0.92 -8.85 -11.81
C ASP A 15 -0.11 -8.12 -10.71
N GLY A 16 0.49 -8.91 -9.83
CA GLY A 16 1.18 -8.46 -8.63
C GLY A 16 2.45 -7.65 -8.91
N GLU A 17 3.09 -7.83 -10.07
CA GLU A 17 4.40 -7.21 -10.34
C GLU A 17 4.39 -5.68 -10.20
N LEU A 18 3.35 -5.01 -10.70
CA LEU A 18 3.22 -3.55 -10.60
C LEU A 18 3.23 -3.06 -9.15
N TRP A 19 2.61 -3.81 -8.24
CA TRP A 19 2.42 -3.43 -6.84
C TRP A 19 3.70 -3.57 -6.01
N PHE A 20 4.64 -4.39 -6.46
CA PHE A 20 5.92 -4.66 -5.82
C PHE A 20 7.13 -4.12 -6.59
N SER A 21 6.92 -3.46 -7.74
CA SER A 21 8.00 -2.92 -8.58
C SER A 21 8.96 -2.01 -7.80
N ALA A 22 10.26 -2.18 -8.07
CA ALA A 22 11.32 -1.33 -7.55
C ALA A 22 11.39 0.03 -8.25
N LEU A 23 10.78 0.17 -9.44
CA LEU A 23 10.85 1.40 -10.23
C LEU A 23 9.96 2.48 -9.62
N ALA A 24 10.52 3.68 -9.45
CA ALA A 24 9.79 4.80 -8.85
C ALA A 24 8.58 5.24 -9.68
N ALA A 25 8.61 5.05 -11.01
CA ALA A 25 7.49 5.34 -11.90
C ALA A 25 6.32 4.38 -11.65
N ASP A 26 6.60 3.08 -11.61
CA ASP A 26 5.61 2.04 -11.34
C ASP A 26 4.98 2.19 -9.97
N GLN A 27 5.80 2.50 -8.95
CA GLN A 27 5.29 2.78 -7.61
C GLN A 27 4.33 3.97 -7.60
N ARG A 28 4.54 5.01 -8.42
CA ARG A 28 3.58 6.14 -8.54
C ARG A 28 2.28 5.68 -9.18
N THR A 29 2.38 4.90 -10.25
CA THR A 29 1.23 4.32 -10.94
C THR A 29 0.41 3.42 -10.01
N ALA A 30 1.07 2.48 -9.31
CA ALA A 30 0.47 1.61 -8.31
C ALA A 30 -0.18 2.43 -7.18
N ALA A 31 0.51 3.45 -6.65
CA ALA A 31 -0.06 4.33 -5.62
C ALA A 31 -1.32 5.05 -6.11
N ALA A 32 -1.34 5.56 -7.34
CA ALA A 32 -2.53 6.17 -7.92
C ALA A 32 -3.71 5.18 -8.04
N ARG A 33 -3.45 3.94 -8.48
CA ARG A 33 -4.45 2.86 -8.54
C ARG A 33 -4.92 2.40 -7.15
N CYS A 34 -4.06 2.53 -6.14
CA CYS A 34 -4.39 2.16 -4.75
C CYS A 34 -5.33 3.16 -4.07
N ARG A 35 -5.18 4.46 -4.36
CA ARG A 35 -5.92 5.54 -3.68
C ARG A 35 -7.45 5.38 -3.65
N PRO A 36 -8.14 4.92 -4.72
CA PRO A 36 -9.59 4.69 -4.67
C PRO A 36 -10.00 3.39 -3.96
N CYS A 37 -9.05 2.58 -3.48
CA CYS A 37 -9.35 1.30 -2.84
C CYS A 37 -10.20 1.50 -1.56
N PRO A 38 -11.31 0.75 -1.39
CA PRO A 38 -12.23 0.94 -0.25
C PRO A 38 -11.60 0.70 1.11
N VAL A 39 -10.44 0.03 1.17
CA VAL A 39 -9.70 -0.27 2.41
C VAL A 39 -8.37 0.45 2.49
N ALA A 40 -8.15 1.48 1.67
CA ALA A 40 -6.87 2.19 1.57
C ALA A 40 -6.38 2.73 2.92
N SER A 41 -7.27 3.28 3.75
CA SER A 41 -6.93 3.82 5.07
C SER A 41 -6.39 2.72 6.00
N ALA A 42 -7.14 1.63 6.17
CA ALA A 42 -6.73 0.50 7.01
C ALA A 42 -5.44 -0.16 6.50
N CYS A 43 -5.32 -0.32 5.17
CA CYS A 43 -4.12 -0.85 4.53
C CYS A 43 -2.89 0.04 4.78
N ARG A 44 -3.05 1.37 4.75
CA ARG A 44 -1.98 2.33 5.06
C ARG A 44 -1.48 2.17 6.49
N THR A 45 -2.40 2.12 7.45
CA THR A 45 -2.07 1.89 8.87
C THR A 45 -1.31 0.60 9.05
N ALA A 46 -1.77 -0.50 8.44
CA ALA A 46 -1.10 -1.80 8.50
C ALA A 46 0.31 -1.77 7.89
N GLY A 47 0.48 -1.12 6.73
CA GLY A 47 1.77 -1.01 6.05
C GLY A 47 2.79 -0.17 6.83
N ARG A 48 2.32 0.84 7.58
CA ARG A 48 3.18 1.63 8.48
C ARG A 48 3.51 0.89 9.77
N ALA A 49 2.55 0.20 10.38
CA ALA A 49 2.74 -0.55 11.63
C ALA A 49 3.73 -1.72 11.47
N THR A 50 3.65 -2.43 10.34
CA THR A 50 4.53 -3.58 10.04
C THR A 50 5.89 -3.17 9.47
N ARG A 51 6.11 -1.87 9.23
CA ARG A 51 7.31 -1.36 8.56
C ARG A 51 7.60 -2.05 7.23
N ALA A 52 6.55 -2.37 6.47
CA ALA A 52 6.68 -3.11 5.22
C ALA A 52 7.66 -2.41 4.26
N ALA A 53 8.79 -3.06 3.97
CA ALA A 53 9.90 -2.47 3.23
C ALA A 53 9.60 -2.26 1.74
N TYR A 54 8.68 -3.07 1.21
CA TYR A 54 8.36 -3.17 -0.22
C TYR A 54 6.88 -2.88 -0.49
N GLY A 55 6.61 -2.63 -1.78
CA GLY A 55 5.28 -2.46 -2.33
C GLY A 55 4.52 -1.20 -1.89
N VAL A 56 3.41 -0.97 -2.57
CA VAL A 56 2.47 0.11 -2.28
C VAL A 56 1.43 -0.34 -1.26
N TRP A 57 1.21 0.48 -0.23
CA TRP A 57 0.26 0.21 0.85
C TRP A 57 -0.66 1.41 1.03
N GLY A 58 -1.97 1.24 0.85
CA GLY A 58 -2.96 2.30 1.10
C GLY A 58 -2.71 3.62 0.36
N GLY A 59 -2.12 3.57 -0.83
CA GLY A 59 -1.74 4.74 -1.63
C GLY A 59 -0.37 5.32 -1.33
N GLU A 60 0.41 4.71 -0.45
CA GLU A 60 1.76 5.15 -0.10
C GLU A 60 2.83 4.25 -0.70
N ARG A 61 3.83 4.87 -1.31
CA ARG A 61 5.03 4.21 -1.81
C ARG A 61 6.01 3.91 -0.65
N PRO A 62 6.94 2.97 -0.84
CA PRO A 62 7.95 2.66 0.17
C PRO A 62 8.72 3.89 0.69
N TYR A 63 9.15 4.79 -0.20
CA TYR A 63 9.89 6.00 0.18
C TYR A 63 9.04 7.00 1.01
N GLU A 64 7.73 7.09 0.72
CA GLU A 64 6.78 7.96 1.43
C GLU A 64 6.63 7.51 2.89
N ARG A 65 6.50 6.19 3.10
CA ARG A 65 6.41 5.60 4.44
C ARG A 65 7.70 5.78 5.24
N ARG A 66 8.87 5.57 4.59
CA ARG A 66 10.18 5.78 5.20
C ARG A 66 10.41 7.24 5.61
N ARG A 67 10.07 8.20 4.75
CA ARG A 67 10.22 9.63 5.02
C ARG A 67 9.25 10.13 6.08
N GLY A 68 8.00 9.67 6.04
CA GLY A 68 6.92 10.13 6.91
C GLY A 68 6.83 9.39 8.25
N GLY A 69 7.80 8.55 8.60
CA GLY A 69 7.82 7.76 9.84
C GLY A 69 6.95 6.51 9.77
N TYR A 70 7.52 5.35 10.11
CA TYR A 70 6.70 4.22 10.53
C TYR A 70 6.03 4.57 11.85
N ALA A 71 4.80 4.09 12.08
CA ALA A 71 4.14 4.33 13.36
C ALA A 71 5.08 3.91 14.49
N ASP A 72 5.37 4.84 15.42
CA ASP A 72 6.05 4.49 16.64
C ASP A 72 5.18 3.46 17.35
N LEU A 73 5.66 2.22 17.40
CA LEU A 73 5.04 1.14 18.18
C LEU A 73 5.25 1.48 19.67
N LYS A 74 4.56 2.51 20.17
CA LYS A 74 4.38 2.74 21.59
C LYS A 74 2.96 2.31 21.95
N THR A 75 2.93 1.09 22.49
CA THR A 75 2.07 0.52 23.55
C THR A 75 1.76 -0.93 23.21
#